data_AF-A0A9E1HAQ8-F1
#
_entry.id   AF-A0A9E1HAQ8-F1
#
_cell.length_a   1.000
_cell.length_b   1.000
_cell.length_c   1.000
_cell.angle_alpha   90.00
_cell.angle_beta   90.00
_cell.angle_gamma   90.00
#
_symmetry.space_group_name_H-M   'P 1'
#
loop_
_entity.id
_entity.type
_entity.pdbx_description
1 polymer ?
#
loop_
_entity_poly.entity_id
_entity_poly.type
_entity_poly.pdbx_seq_one_letter_code
_entity_poly.pdbx_strand_id
1 'polypeptide(L)'
;MKSYIVKQKDLNSRMLSRSGGIFAAISDQVLAQGGVIYGAGMDKNFNVVHKRAVNATERDELRGSKYVQSDMHNAYRLACEDLKAGRLVLFTGTPCQVDGIKALCPKGSEEHLVCMDIVCHGVPS
;
A
#
# COMPACT_ATOMS: atom_id res chain seq x y z
N MET A 1 -13.54 12.91 -15.69
CA MET A 1 -13.10 11.76 -14.85
C MET A 1 -13.90 10.54 -15.28
N LYS A 2 -13.26 9.39 -15.50
CA LYS A 2 -13.95 8.12 -15.78
C LYS A 2 -13.85 7.25 -14.52
N SER A 3 -14.93 6.54 -14.18
CA SER A 3 -14.98 5.65 -13.03
C SER A 3 -15.24 4.23 -13.51
N TYR A 4 -14.55 3.26 -12.91
CA TYR A 4 -14.66 1.85 -13.23
C TYR A 4 -14.87 1.03 -11.97
N ILE A 5 -15.67 -0.03 -12.06
CA ILE A 5 -15.80 -1.04 -11.02
C ILE A 5 -15.02 -2.27 -11.49
N VAL A 6 -14.07 -2.70 -10.68
CA VAL A 6 -13.15 -3.80 -11.02
C VAL A 6 -13.22 -4.90 -9.98
N LYS A 7 -13.02 -6.14 -10.42
CA LYS A 7 -13.02 -7.34 -9.58
C LYS A 7 -11.98 -8.33 -10.08
N GLN A 8 -11.09 -8.76 -9.18
CA GLN A 8 -10.09 -9.79 -9.37
C GLN A 8 -10.77 -11.09 -9.87
N LYS A 9 -10.32 -11.56 -11.04
CA LYS A 9 -10.86 -12.77 -11.68
C LYS A 9 -10.48 -14.03 -10.93
N ASP A 10 -9.25 -14.10 -10.44
CA ASP A 10 -8.81 -15.22 -9.59
C ASP A 10 -9.60 -15.25 -8.28
N LEU A 11 -10.37 -16.32 -8.09
CA LEU A 11 -11.21 -16.51 -6.93
C LEU A 11 -10.37 -16.67 -5.67
N ASN A 12 -9.26 -17.40 -5.73
CA ASN A 12 -8.44 -17.69 -4.55
C ASN A 12 -7.81 -16.42 -3.98
N SER A 13 -7.16 -15.61 -4.82
CA SER A 13 -6.62 -14.31 -4.43
C SER A 13 -7.72 -13.35 -3.94
N ARG A 14 -8.90 -13.38 -4.57
CA ARG A 14 -10.03 -12.54 -4.16
C ARG A 14 -10.59 -12.92 -2.79
N MET A 15 -10.63 -14.21 -2.45
CA MET A 15 -11.10 -14.68 -1.14
C MET A 15 -10.20 -14.22 0.02
N LEU A 16 -8.93 -13.92 -0.26
CA LEU A 16 -7.99 -13.33 0.71
C LEU A 16 -8.12 -11.80 0.82
N SER A 17 -9.03 -11.19 0.06
CA SER A 17 -9.20 -9.73 -0.01
C SER A 17 -10.51 -9.30 0.66
N ARG A 18 -10.56 -8.04 1.14
CA ARG A 18 -11.76 -7.50 1.79
C ARG A 18 -12.87 -7.09 0.82
N SER A 19 -12.54 -6.85 -0.45
CA SER A 19 -13.45 -6.35 -1.49
C SER A 19 -13.11 -6.98 -2.85
N GLY A 20 -13.04 -6.19 -3.92
CA GLY A 20 -12.77 -6.66 -5.28
C GLY A 20 -11.37 -7.25 -5.53
N GLY A 21 -10.44 -7.18 -4.57
CA GLY A 21 -9.09 -7.76 -4.70
C GLY A 21 -8.10 -6.94 -5.53
N ILE A 22 -8.40 -5.65 -5.78
CA ILE A 22 -7.55 -4.78 -6.61
C ILE A 22 -6.15 -4.54 -6.02
N PHE A 23 -6.05 -4.44 -4.69
CA PHE A 23 -4.75 -4.31 -4.00
C PHE A 23 -3.82 -5.44 -4.40
N ALA A 24 -4.30 -6.69 -4.32
CA ALA A 24 -3.51 -7.87 -4.66
C ALA A 24 -3.05 -7.82 -6.12
N ALA A 25 -3.96 -7.52 -7.04
CA ALA A 25 -3.66 -7.42 -8.47
C ALA A 25 -2.55 -6.40 -8.78
N ILE A 26 -2.67 -5.18 -8.25
CA ILE A 26 -1.70 -4.10 -8.51
C ILE A 26 -0.37 -4.40 -7.83
N SER A 27 -0.40 -4.88 -6.59
CA SER A 27 0.83 -5.24 -5.87
C SER A 27 1.59 -6.38 -6.54
N ASP A 28 0.92 -7.36 -7.14
CA ASP A 28 1.59 -8.41 -7.92
C ASP A 28 2.38 -7.83 -9.11
N GLN A 29 1.83 -6.82 -9.81
CA GLN A 29 2.53 -6.17 -10.92
C GLN A 29 3.72 -5.33 -10.46
N VAL A 30 3.63 -4.71 -9.29
CA VAL A 30 4.73 -3.93 -8.70
C VAL A 30 5.86 -4.86 -8.28
N LEU A 31 5.54 -5.98 -7.61
CA LEU A 31 6.54 -6.99 -7.21
C LEU A 31 7.19 -7.66 -8.43
N ALA A 32 6.45 -7.94 -9.50
CA ALA A 32 6.98 -8.50 -10.73
C ALA A 32 8.05 -7.60 -11.40
N GLN A 33 8.01 -6.29 -11.14
CA GLN A 33 8.99 -5.31 -11.60
C GLN A 33 10.12 -5.07 -10.57
N GLY A 34 10.21 -5.87 -9.51
CA GLY A 34 11.18 -5.66 -8.43
C GLY A 34 10.88 -4.45 -7.54
N GLY A 35 9.65 -3.94 -7.59
CA GLY A 35 9.19 -2.80 -6.79
C GLY A 35 9.01 -3.12 -5.30
N VAL A 36 8.47 -2.14 -4.57
CA VAL A 36 8.24 -2.19 -3.12
C VAL A 36 6.83 -1.74 -2.81
N ILE A 37 6.22 -2.35 -1.79
CA ILE A 37 4.88 -2.02 -1.35
C ILE A 37 4.92 -1.50 0.08
N TYR A 38 4.14 -0.46 0.34
CA TYR A 38 3.90 0.09 1.66
C TYR A 38 2.40 0.02 1.97
N GLY A 39 2.06 -0.52 3.13
CA GLY A 39 0.67 -0.64 3.56
C GLY A 39 0.53 -1.02 5.02
N ALA A 40 -0.72 -1.08 5.49
CA ALA A 40 -1.04 -1.40 6.88
C ALA A 40 -1.00 -2.91 7.16
N GLY A 41 -0.07 -3.32 8.03
CA GLY A 41 0.04 -4.66 8.59
C GLY A 41 -0.05 -4.65 10.12
N MET A 42 0.11 -5.81 10.74
CA MET A 42 0.26 -5.92 12.19
C MET A 42 1.72 -6.24 12.55
N ASP A 43 2.19 -5.68 13.65
CA ASP A 43 3.43 -6.09 14.30
C ASP A 43 3.20 -7.31 15.22
N LYS A 44 4.28 -7.79 15.86
CA LYS A 44 4.24 -8.91 16.81
C LYS A 44 3.41 -8.67 18.07
N ASN A 45 3.11 -7.42 18.37
CA ASN A 45 2.32 -6.98 19.53
C ASN A 45 0.88 -6.65 19.14
N PHE A 46 0.45 -7.00 17.93
CA PHE A 46 -0.87 -6.69 17.36
C PHE A 46 -1.14 -5.19 17.15
N ASN A 47 -0.11 -4.34 17.15
CA ASN A 47 -0.27 -2.94 16.74
C ASN A 47 -0.36 -2.87 15.23
N VAL A 48 -1.24 -2.01 14.72
CA VAL A 48 -1.31 -1.74 13.29
C VAL A 48 -0.22 -0.75 12.92
N VAL A 49 0.68 -1.19 12.05
CA VAL A 49 1.85 -0.43 11.63
C VAL A 49 1.95 -0.43 10.12
N HIS A 50 2.53 0.62 9.56
CA HIS A 50 2.78 0.71 8.14
C HIS A 50 4.09 0.00 7.80
N LYS A 51 4.01 -1.11 7.05
CA LYS A 51 5.16 -1.99 6.78
C LYS A 51 5.58 -1.88 5.31
N ARG A 52 6.86 -2.16 5.09
CA ARG A 52 7.48 -2.33 3.79
C ARG A 52 7.44 -3.81 3.41
N ALA A 53 7.06 -4.11 2.16
CA ALA A 53 7.05 -5.45 1.61
C ALA A 53 7.78 -5.50 0.26
N VAL A 54 8.66 -6.48 0.08
CA VAL A 54 9.43 -6.72 -1.17
C VAL A 54 9.17 -8.09 -1.79
N ASN A 55 8.28 -8.88 -1.21
CA ASN A 55 7.85 -10.16 -1.75
C ASN A 55 6.37 -10.42 -1.42
N ALA A 56 5.82 -11.47 -2.04
CA ALA A 56 4.41 -11.81 -1.89
C ALA A 56 4.03 -12.18 -0.44
N THR A 57 4.91 -12.89 0.27
CA THR A 57 4.68 -13.30 1.66
C THR A 57 4.52 -12.09 2.58
N GLU A 58 5.43 -11.13 2.50
CA GLU A 58 5.35 -9.87 3.25
C GLU A 58 4.13 -9.03 2.83
N ARG A 59 3.85 -8.95 1.52
CA ARG A 59 2.69 -8.22 1.00
C ARG A 59 1.38 -8.80 1.53
N ASP A 60 1.31 -10.11 1.69
CA ASP A 60 0.09 -10.79 2.13
C ASP A 60 -0.30 -10.39 3.56
N GLU A 61 0.66 -9.99 4.41
CA GLU A 61 0.38 -9.41 5.73
C GLU A 61 -0.34 -8.05 5.66
N LEU A 62 -0.19 -7.34 4.54
CA LEU A 62 -0.82 -6.05 4.27
C LEU A 62 -2.25 -6.20 3.74
N ARG A 63 -2.70 -7.42 3.42
CA ARG A 63 -4.07 -7.66 2.95
C ARG A 63 -5.11 -7.42 4.05
N GLY A 64 -6.32 -7.15 3.61
CA GLY A 64 -7.47 -6.92 4.49
C GLY A 64 -7.46 -5.54 5.14
N SER A 65 -8.64 -5.09 5.55
CA SER A 65 -8.81 -3.81 6.24
C SER A 65 -8.50 -3.96 7.71
N LYS A 66 -7.71 -3.02 8.25
CA LYS A 66 -7.50 -2.85 9.69
C LYS A 66 -8.17 -1.53 10.07
N TYR A 67 -9.19 -1.59 10.92
CA TYR A 67 -10.07 -0.44 11.23
C TYR A 67 -9.55 0.38 12.42
N VAL A 68 -8.23 0.53 12.52
CA VAL A 68 -7.55 1.39 13.49
C VAL A 68 -6.44 2.15 12.77
N GLN A 69 -6.05 3.31 13.28
CA GLN A 69 -4.99 4.09 12.67
C GLN A 69 -3.66 3.32 12.70
N SER A 70 -3.01 3.20 11.53
CA SER A 70 -1.67 2.60 11.47
C SER A 70 -0.61 3.60 11.91
N ASP A 71 0.32 3.17 12.76
CA ASP A 71 1.54 3.92 13.03
C ASP A 71 2.43 3.92 11.77
N MET A 72 2.81 5.12 11.31
CA MET A 72 3.62 5.31 10.12
C MET A 72 5.08 4.89 10.32
N HIS A 73 5.58 4.85 11.57
CA HIS A 73 6.93 4.45 11.91
C HIS A 73 7.96 5.08 10.95
N ASN A 74 8.77 4.27 10.25
CA ASN A 74 9.74 4.72 9.26
C ASN A 74 9.24 4.65 7.81
N ALA A 75 7.95 4.34 7.57
CA ALA A 75 7.45 4.01 6.24
C ALA A 75 7.63 5.15 5.22
N TYR A 76 7.37 6.41 5.59
CA TYR A 76 7.62 7.53 4.69
C TYR A 76 9.09 7.68 4.33
N ARG A 77 9.98 7.59 5.34
CA ARG A 77 11.43 7.71 5.14
C ARG A 77 11.92 6.61 4.20
N LEU A 78 11.55 5.37 4.47
CA LEU A 78 11.92 4.21 3.67
C LEU A 78 11.35 4.28 2.25
N ALA A 79 10.10 4.72 2.08
CA ALA A 79 9.49 4.91 0.76
C ALA A 79 10.25 5.96 -0.06
N CYS A 80 10.65 7.07 0.57
CA CYS A 80 11.48 8.08 -0.09
C CYS A 80 12.87 7.56 -0.46
N GLU A 81 13.46 6.70 0.37
CA GLU A 81 14.74 6.04 0.08
C GLU A 81 14.63 5.08 -1.10
N ASP A 82 13.59 4.26 -1.15
CA ASP A 82 13.32 3.36 -2.29
C ASP A 82 13.06 4.14 -3.59
N LEU A 83 12.30 5.24 -3.52
CA LEU A 83 12.06 6.12 -4.67
C LEU A 83 13.36 6.75 -5.19
N LYS A 84 14.23 7.26 -4.29
CA LYS A 84 15.55 7.79 -4.68
C LYS A 84 16.46 6.73 -5.29
N ALA A 85 16.28 5.46 -4.90
CA ALA A 85 16.98 4.33 -5.49
C ALA A 85 16.38 3.88 -6.85
N GLY A 86 15.40 4.61 -7.39
CA GLY A 86 14.76 4.30 -8.67
C GLY A 86 13.83 3.09 -8.61
N ARG A 87 13.39 2.67 -7.42
CA ARG A 87 12.46 1.55 -7.29
C ARG A 87 11.03 2.02 -7.53
N LEU A 88 10.25 1.21 -8.24
CA LEU A 88 8.80 1.37 -8.28
C LEU A 88 8.21 1.14 -6.88
N VAL A 89 7.50 2.13 -6.35
CA VAL A 89 6.88 2.10 -5.02
C VAL A 89 5.37 2.16 -5.14
N LEU A 90 4.67 1.17 -4.59
CA LEU A 90 3.24 1.22 -4.34
C LEU A 90 3.00 1.63 -2.88
N PHE A 91 2.46 2.82 -2.66
CA PHE A 91 2.08 3.28 -1.33
C PHE A 91 0.55 3.21 -1.16
N THR A 92 0.11 2.51 -0.11
CA THR A 92 -1.32 2.28 0.15
C THR A 92 -1.70 2.75 1.53
N GLY A 93 -2.87 3.38 1.71
CA GLY A 93 -3.27 3.88 3.04
C GLY A 93 -4.61 4.60 3.04
N THR A 94 -4.87 5.36 4.08
CA THR A 94 -5.96 6.35 4.06
C THR A 94 -5.58 7.54 3.17
N PRO A 95 -6.54 8.36 2.70
CA PRO A 95 -6.24 9.51 1.85
C PRO A 95 -5.23 10.47 2.48
N CYS A 96 -5.33 10.73 3.79
CA CYS A 96 -4.37 11.58 4.50
C CYS A 96 -2.95 10.99 4.56
N GLN A 97 -2.81 9.66 4.65
CA GLN A 97 -1.50 9.01 4.59
C GLN A 97 -0.91 9.05 3.18
N VAL A 98 -1.75 8.84 2.17
CA VAL A 98 -1.35 8.91 0.77
C VAL A 98 -0.93 10.33 0.37
N ASP A 99 -1.64 11.36 0.84
CA ASP A 99 -1.23 12.75 0.60
C ASP A 99 0.08 13.09 1.32
N GLY A 100 0.35 12.45 2.48
CA GLY A 100 1.63 12.53 3.17
C GLY A 100 2.82 12.06 2.31
N ILE A 101 2.72 10.88 1.68
CA ILE A 101 3.82 10.40 0.81
C ILE A 101 3.94 11.22 -0.47
N LYS A 102 2.82 11.70 -1.05
CA LYS A 102 2.87 12.59 -2.22
C LYS A 102 3.63 13.88 -1.91
N ALA A 103 3.38 14.48 -0.75
CA ALA A 103 4.07 15.70 -0.31
C ALA A 103 5.56 15.47 -0.04
N LEU A 104 5.93 14.27 0.42
CA LEU A 104 7.31 13.88 0.71
C LEU A 104 8.04 13.26 -0.49
N CYS A 105 7.33 13.00 -1.61
CA CYS A 105 7.88 12.36 -2.79
C CYS A 105 9.13 13.13 -3.28
N PRO A 106 10.28 12.47 -3.41
CA PRO A 106 11.47 13.10 -3.97
C PRO A 106 11.20 13.64 -5.38
N LYS A 107 11.66 14.87 -5.65
CA LYS A 107 11.53 15.49 -6.97
C LYS A 107 12.22 14.62 -8.03
N GLY A 108 11.53 14.37 -9.15
CA GLY A 108 12.03 13.54 -10.24
C GLY A 108 11.82 12.03 -10.02
N SER A 109 11.12 11.62 -8.96
CA SER A 109 10.76 10.22 -8.70
C SER A 109 9.25 9.97 -8.76
N GLU A 110 8.46 10.95 -9.20
CA GLU A 110 6.99 10.90 -9.20
C GLU A 110 6.46 9.77 -10.09
N GLU A 111 7.14 9.47 -11.21
CA GLU A 111 6.80 8.36 -12.11
C GLU A 111 7.00 6.97 -11.47
N HIS A 112 7.83 6.88 -10.43
CA HIS A 112 8.07 5.66 -9.67
C HIS A 112 7.11 5.51 -8.48
N LEU A 113 6.24 6.49 -8.20
CA LEU A 113 5.29 6.44 -7.09
C LEU A 113 3.88 6.12 -7.58
N VAL A 114 3.40 4.93 -7.25
CA VAL A 114 2.00 4.54 -7.40
C VAL A 114 1.30 4.69 -6.05
N CYS A 115 0.22 5.45 -6.01
CA CYS A 115 -0.60 5.65 -4.81
C CYS A 115 -1.93 4.92 -4.94
N MET A 116 -2.38 4.28 -3.86
CA MET A 116 -3.73 3.71 -3.77
C MET A 116 -4.30 3.91 -2.37
N ASP A 117 -5.30 4.78 -2.24
CA ASP A 117 -6.01 4.96 -0.97
C ASP A 117 -7.31 4.12 -0.91
N ILE A 118 -7.84 4.03 0.30
CA ILE A 118 -9.20 3.56 0.56
C ILE A 118 -10.14 4.75 0.77
N VAL A 119 -11.43 4.54 0.47
CA VAL A 119 -12.47 5.46 0.94
C VAL A 119 -12.53 5.39 2.47
N CYS A 120 -12.27 6.51 3.13
CA CYS A 120 -12.17 6.61 4.59
C CYS A 120 -13.10 7.70 5.12
N HIS A 121 -13.84 7.39 6.19
CA HIS A 121 -14.73 8.32 6.90
C HIS A 121 -14.18 8.76 8.27
N GLY A 122 -12.94 8.39 8.58
CA GLY A 122 -12.34 8.53 9.90
C GLY A 122 -11.86 7.19 10.44
N VAL A 123 -10.96 7.26 11.41
CA VAL A 123 -10.42 6.09 12.13
C VAL A 123 -10.67 6.28 13.62
N PRO A 124 -11.17 5.26 14.33
CA PRO A 124 -11.26 5.32 15.79
C PRO A 124 -9.85 5.32 16.41
N SER A 125 -9.70 6.07 17.52
CA SER A 125 -8.51 6.13 18.38
C SER A 125 -8.57 5.10 19.49
#